data_AF-A0A0C2C2B9-F1
#
_entry.id   AF-A0A0C2C2B9-F1
#
_cell.length_a   1.000
_cell.length_b   1.000
_cell.length_c   1.000
_cell.angle_alpha   90.00
_cell.angle_beta   90.00
_cell.angle_gamma   90.00
#
_symmetry.space_group_name_H-M   'P 1'
#
loop_
_entity.id
_entity.type
_entity.pdbx_description
1 polymer ?
#
loop_
_entity_poly.entity_id
_entity_poly.type
_entity_poly.pdbx_seq_one_letter_code
_entity_poly.pdbx_strand_id
1 'polypeptide(L)'
;RSPLYSHISAFMNGLFTVRAFGKQTEVLHEYHRAQNVNTAAFGLTLTTARWFAVCIDWLVALFVSVVAFFSVITPASMTSGEVALILVYAVQLTGFFSWIMRQSAELQNGMVSVERIVQYTELESEHDDNLSLEAPKAWPTEGHITIKNMYMKYDDDGDYVLKNVSLDIKPKEK
;
A
#
# COMPACT_ATOMS: atom_id res chain seq x y z
N ARG A 1 -0.86 -4.11 8.17
CA ARG A 1 0.47 -4.77 8.03
C ARG A 1 1.57 -3.98 8.73
N SER A 2 1.75 -2.67 8.46
CA SER A 2 2.80 -1.85 9.10
C SER A 2 2.90 -1.96 10.64
N PRO A 3 1.79 -1.85 11.42
CA PRO A 3 1.87 -1.95 12.88
C PRO A 3 2.36 -3.30 13.41
N LEU A 4 2.06 -4.39 12.69
CA LEU A 4 2.43 -5.74 13.10
C LEU A 4 3.94 -5.95 12.99
N TYR A 5 4.54 -5.50 11.89
CA TYR A 5 5.98 -5.55 11.67
C TYR A 5 6.74 -4.64 12.65
N SER A 6 6.22 -3.43 12.89
CA SER A 6 6.78 -2.52 13.88
C SER A 6 6.76 -3.13 15.28
N HIS A 7 5.67 -3.77 15.68
CA HIS A 7 5.53 -4.41 16.98
C HIS A 7 6.50 -5.60 17.13
N ILE A 8 6.65 -6.44 16.11
CA ILE A 8 7.62 -7.54 16.11
C ILE A 8 9.06 -6.99 16.21
N SER A 9 9.39 -5.96 15.44
CA SER A 9 10.71 -5.33 15.48
C SER A 9 11.02 -4.77 16.87
N ALA A 10 10.09 -4.02 17.46
CA ALA A 10 10.23 -3.46 18.80
C ALA A 10 10.38 -4.56 19.87
N PHE A 11 9.60 -5.65 19.78
CA PHE A 11 9.73 -6.79 20.68
C PHE A 11 11.09 -7.48 20.57
N MET A 12 11.59 -7.69 19.36
CA MET A 12 12.90 -8.31 19.13
C MET A 12 14.04 -7.46 19.72
N ASN A 13 13.98 -6.14 19.52
CA ASN A 13 14.94 -5.21 20.10
C ASN A 13 14.84 -5.13 21.65
N GLY A 14 13.62 -5.25 22.19
CA GLY A 14 13.33 -5.17 23.63
C GLY A 14 13.24 -6.51 24.38
N LEU A 15 13.63 -7.62 23.75
CA LEU A 15 13.33 -8.97 24.25
C LEU A 15 13.86 -9.22 25.67
N PHE A 16 15.09 -8.77 25.95
CA PHE A 16 15.71 -8.92 27.27
C PHE A 16 14.91 -8.16 28.34
N THR A 17 14.50 -6.92 28.05
CA THR A 17 13.68 -6.10 28.95
C THR A 17 12.35 -6.78 29.24
N VAL A 18 11.64 -7.26 28.22
CA VAL A 18 10.35 -7.94 28.40
C VAL A 18 10.47 -9.18 29.28
N ARG A 19 11.56 -9.95 29.12
CA ARG A 19 11.83 -11.14 29.96
C ARG A 19 12.21 -10.75 31.39
N ALA A 20 13.06 -9.73 31.57
CA ALA A 20 13.49 -9.28 32.89
C ALA A 20 12.33 -8.80 33.75
N PHE A 21 11.33 -8.15 33.14
CA PHE A 21 10.12 -7.68 33.82
C PHE A 21 8.95 -8.68 33.82
N GLY A 22 9.11 -9.87 33.22
CA GLY A 22 8.05 -10.89 33.19
C GLY A 22 6.79 -10.47 32.42
N LYS A 23 6.92 -9.60 31.40
CA LYS A 23 5.80 -8.98 30.66
C LYS A 23 5.42 -9.69 29.35
N GLN A 24 5.84 -10.94 29.15
CA GLN A 24 5.64 -11.68 27.90
C GLN A 24 4.15 -11.80 27.53
N THR A 25 3.28 -12.10 28.50
CA THR A 25 1.85 -12.27 28.25
C THR A 25 1.16 -10.99 27.80
N GLU A 26 1.56 -9.85 28.36
CA GLU A 26 1.02 -8.54 28.02
C GLU A 26 1.38 -8.15 26.58
N VAL A 27 2.66 -8.30 26.22
CA VAL A 27 3.14 -8.06 24.85
C VAL A 27 2.50 -9.02 23.85
N LEU A 28 2.30 -10.28 24.23
CA LEU A 28 1.63 -11.27 23.38
C LEU A 28 0.16 -10.91 23.16
N HIS A 29 -0.54 -10.44 24.20
CA HIS A 29 -1.92 -9.99 24.07
C HIS A 29 -2.05 -8.79 23.12
N GLU A 30 -1.11 -7.84 23.19
CA GLU A 30 -1.08 -6.71 22.27
C GLU A 30 -0.82 -7.13 20.82
N TYR A 31 0.10 -8.08 20.62
CA TYR A 31 0.30 -8.70 19.31
C TYR A 31 -0.98 -9.36 18.78
N HIS A 32 -1.67 -10.16 19.60
CA HIS A 32 -2.93 -10.79 19.20
C HIS A 32 -4.00 -9.76 18.84
N ARG A 33 -4.09 -8.65 19.58
CA ARG A 33 -5.01 -7.55 19.25
C ARG A 33 -4.71 -6.98 17.86
N ALA A 34 -3.44 -6.66 17.57
CA ALA A 34 -3.03 -6.13 16.28
C ALA A 34 -3.27 -7.14 15.14
N GLN A 35 -3.00 -8.43 15.39
CA GLN A 35 -3.26 -9.51 14.45
C GLN A 35 -4.74 -9.70 14.16
N ASN A 36 -5.59 -9.59 15.19
CA ASN A 36 -7.04 -9.74 15.03
C ASN A 36 -7.61 -8.62 14.14
N VAL A 37 -7.17 -7.37 14.36
CA VAL A 37 -7.55 -6.25 13.48
C VAL A 37 -7.10 -6.49 12.04
N ASN A 38 -5.87 -6.96 11.83
CA ASN A 38 -5.39 -7.24 10.48
C ASN A 38 -6.15 -8.38 9.81
N THR A 39 -6.42 -9.46 10.54
CA THR A 39 -7.19 -10.62 10.05
C THR A 39 -8.62 -10.24 9.75
N ALA A 40 -9.27 -9.43 10.60
CA ALA A 40 -10.62 -8.93 10.39
C ALA A 40 -10.72 -8.08 9.11
N ALA A 41 -9.78 -7.15 8.91
CA ALA A 41 -9.74 -6.36 7.68
C ALA A 41 -9.51 -7.22 6.43
N PHE A 42 -8.63 -8.22 6.52
CA PHE A 42 -8.41 -9.18 5.43
C PHE A 42 -9.66 -10.02 5.15
N GLY A 43 -10.31 -10.52 6.20
CA GLY A 43 -11.57 -11.25 6.10
C GLY A 43 -12.68 -10.41 5.45
N LEU A 44 -12.81 -9.14 5.83
CA LEU A 44 -13.77 -8.22 5.22
C LEU A 44 -13.48 -8.02 3.73
N THR A 45 -12.20 -7.89 3.36
CA THR A 45 -11.78 -7.78 1.95
C THR A 45 -12.20 -9.03 1.16
N LEU A 46 -11.95 -10.23 1.71
CA LEU A 46 -12.33 -11.48 1.07
C LEU A 46 -13.86 -11.62 0.93
N THR A 47 -14.61 -11.33 1.99
CA THR A 47 -16.07 -11.38 1.98
C THR A 47 -16.66 -10.39 0.97
N THR A 48 -16.12 -9.18 0.91
CA THR A 48 -16.56 -8.16 -0.07
C THR A 48 -16.28 -8.60 -1.50
N ALA A 49 -15.10 -9.18 -1.77
CA ALA A 49 -14.79 -9.72 -3.09
C ALA A 49 -15.73 -10.88 -3.49
N ARG A 50 -16.10 -11.76 -2.55
CA ARG A 50 -17.08 -12.84 -2.79
C ARG A 50 -18.48 -12.29 -3.03
N TRP A 51 -18.90 -11.32 -2.24
CA TRP A 51 -20.19 -10.66 -2.41
C TRP A 51 -20.30 -9.99 -3.78
N PHE A 52 -19.26 -9.28 -4.21
CA PHE A 52 -19.18 -8.69 -5.53
C PHE A 52 -19.31 -9.73 -6.65
N ALA A 53 -18.61 -10.88 -6.53
CA ALA A 53 -18.73 -11.97 -7.49
C ALA A 53 -20.19 -12.49 -7.59
N VAL A 54 -20.86 -12.68 -6.45
CA VAL A 54 -22.29 -13.08 -6.43
C VAL A 54 -23.15 -12.05 -7.15
N CYS A 55 -22.97 -10.75 -6.90
CA CYS A 55 -23.72 -9.69 -7.60
C CYS A 55 -23.53 -9.74 -9.13
N ILE A 56 -22.30 -10.01 -9.60
CA ILE A 56 -22.02 -10.19 -11.02
C ILE A 56 -22.74 -11.42 -11.56
N ASP A 57 -22.69 -12.56 -10.86
CA ASP A 57 -23.37 -13.78 -11.28
C ASP A 57 -24.89 -13.58 -11.41
N TRP A 58 -25.53 -12.79 -10.53
CA TRP A 58 -26.94 -12.41 -10.65
C TRP A 58 -27.24 -11.59 -11.91
N LEU A 59 -26.40 -10.59 -12.22
CA LEU A 59 -26.55 -9.78 -13.44
C LEU A 59 -26.42 -10.62 -14.70
N VAL A 60 -25.50 -11.57 -14.69
CA VAL A 60 -25.31 -12.45 -15.83
C VAL A 60 -26.44 -13.48 -15.96
N ALA A 61 -26.91 -14.05 -14.84
CA ALA A 61 -28.07 -14.94 -14.86
C ALA A 61 -29.31 -14.23 -15.42
N LEU A 62 -29.52 -12.96 -15.07
CA LEU A 62 -30.57 -12.12 -15.64
C LEU A 62 -30.39 -11.95 -17.15
N PHE A 63 -29.18 -11.64 -17.62
CA PHE A 63 -28.87 -11.50 -19.04
C PHE A 63 -29.17 -12.79 -19.82
N VAL A 64 -28.68 -13.94 -19.35
CA VAL A 64 -28.94 -15.25 -19.99
C VAL A 64 -30.44 -15.56 -20.01
N SER A 65 -31.16 -15.25 -18.93
CA SER A 65 -32.62 -15.44 -18.86
C SER A 65 -33.35 -14.61 -19.90
N VAL A 66 -32.95 -13.34 -20.09
CA VAL A 66 -33.51 -12.45 -21.10
C VAL A 66 -33.23 -12.98 -22.51
N VAL A 67 -31.99 -13.38 -22.80
CA VAL A 67 -31.61 -13.99 -24.10
C VAL A 67 -32.46 -15.23 -24.38
N ALA A 68 -32.59 -16.13 -23.41
CA ALA A 68 -33.38 -17.33 -23.54
C ALA A 68 -34.87 -17.05 -23.80
N PHE A 69 -35.44 -16.07 -23.09
CA PHE A 69 -36.82 -15.66 -23.29
C PHE A 69 -37.07 -15.10 -24.70
N PHE A 70 -36.18 -14.23 -25.19
CA PHE A 70 -36.27 -13.68 -26.54
C PHE A 70 -36.06 -14.74 -27.63
N SER A 71 -35.19 -15.72 -27.41
CA SER A 71 -34.99 -16.85 -28.33
C SER A 71 -36.25 -17.69 -28.51
N VAL A 72 -37.14 -17.76 -27.50
CA VAL A 72 -38.40 -18.52 -27.57
C VAL A 72 -39.54 -17.71 -28.20
N ILE A 73 -39.60 -16.39 -27.96
CA ILE A 73 -40.71 -15.54 -28.39
C ILE A 73 -40.57 -15.02 -29.82
N THR A 74 -39.34 -14.90 -30.34
CA THR A 74 -39.11 -14.36 -31.68
C THR A 74 -39.68 -15.32 -32.75
N PRO A 75 -40.57 -14.87 -33.66
CA PRO A 75 -41.21 -15.74 -34.64
C PRO A 75 -40.19 -16.33 -35.63
N ALA A 76 -39.87 -17.63 -35.45
CA ALA A 76 -39.39 -18.65 -36.40
C ALA A 76 -38.54 -18.26 -37.64
N SER A 77 -37.76 -17.17 -37.62
CA SER A 77 -36.78 -16.86 -38.67
C SER A 77 -35.40 -17.50 -38.41
N MET A 78 -35.26 -18.22 -37.30
CA MET A 78 -34.01 -18.87 -36.88
C MET A 78 -34.20 -20.38 -36.79
N THR A 79 -33.18 -21.13 -37.22
CA THR A 79 -33.11 -22.57 -37.07
C THR A 79 -32.88 -22.95 -35.60
N SER A 80 -33.31 -24.15 -35.20
CA SER A 80 -33.06 -24.68 -33.86
C SER A 80 -31.56 -24.76 -33.51
N GLY A 81 -30.70 -24.95 -34.52
CA GLY A 81 -29.25 -24.92 -34.37
C GLY A 81 -28.71 -23.53 -34.00
N GLU A 82 -29.21 -22.46 -34.62
CA GLU A 82 -28.80 -21.09 -34.31
C GLU A 82 -29.22 -20.67 -32.89
N VAL A 83 -30.43 -21.04 -32.47
CA VAL A 83 -30.91 -20.78 -31.10
C VAL A 83 -30.04 -21.51 -30.07
N ALA A 84 -29.71 -22.77 -30.30
CA ALA A 84 -28.81 -23.53 -29.43
C ALA A 84 -27.41 -22.90 -29.36
N LEU A 85 -26.89 -22.40 -30.48
CA LEU A 85 -25.59 -21.74 -30.56
C LEU A 85 -25.57 -20.44 -29.75
N ILE A 86 -26.61 -19.60 -29.88
CA ILE A 86 -26.76 -18.35 -29.12
C ILE A 86 -26.79 -18.62 -27.61
N LEU A 87 -27.55 -19.64 -27.18
CA LEU A 87 -27.63 -20.01 -25.76
C LEU A 87 -26.31 -20.54 -25.22
N VAL A 88 -25.62 -21.40 -25.97
CA VAL A 88 -24.30 -21.92 -25.58
C VAL A 88 -23.29 -20.78 -25.46
N TYR A 89 -23.27 -19.83 -26.39
CA TYR A 89 -22.38 -18.67 -26.31
C TYR A 89 -22.74 -17.72 -25.16
N ALA A 90 -24.02 -17.51 -24.87
CA ALA A 90 -24.44 -16.71 -23.70
C ALA A 90 -23.97 -17.35 -22.38
N VAL A 91 -24.06 -18.67 -22.25
CA VAL A 91 -23.55 -19.42 -21.09
C VAL A 91 -22.02 -19.36 -21.02
N GLN A 92 -21.30 -19.50 -22.14
CA GLN A 92 -19.84 -19.36 -22.14
C GLN A 92 -19.40 -17.95 -21.74
N LEU A 93 -20.05 -16.92 -22.28
CA LEU A 93 -19.79 -15.52 -21.96
C LEU A 93 -19.96 -15.26 -20.46
N THR A 94 -20.88 -15.99 -19.81
CA THR A 94 -21.09 -15.90 -18.36
C THR A 94 -19.85 -16.28 -17.56
N GLY A 95 -19.27 -17.45 -17.86
CA GLY A 95 -18.06 -17.90 -17.18
C GLY A 95 -16.88 -16.95 -17.42
N PHE A 96 -16.75 -16.43 -18.64
CA PHE A 96 -15.71 -15.46 -18.97
C PHE A 96 -15.89 -14.13 -18.25
N PHE A 97 -17.11 -13.60 -18.17
CA PHE A 97 -17.36 -12.30 -17.54
C PHE A 97 -17.05 -12.33 -16.04
N SER A 98 -17.53 -13.35 -15.32
CA SER A 98 -17.20 -13.52 -13.89
C SER A 98 -15.69 -13.68 -13.65
N TRP A 99 -14.98 -14.38 -14.55
CA TRP A 99 -13.52 -14.48 -14.48
C TRP A 99 -12.82 -13.13 -14.74
N ILE A 100 -13.19 -12.40 -15.79
CA ILE A 100 -12.62 -11.08 -16.13
C ILE A 100 -12.83 -10.08 -14.98
N MET A 101 -14.02 -10.04 -14.40
CA MET A 101 -14.31 -9.15 -13.27
C MET A 101 -13.44 -9.47 -12.05
N ARG A 102 -13.23 -10.75 -11.77
CA ARG A 102 -12.30 -11.17 -10.71
C ARG A 102 -10.86 -10.75 -11.01
N GLN A 103 -10.39 -10.94 -12.24
CA GLN A 103 -9.04 -10.52 -12.64
C GLN A 103 -8.87 -8.99 -12.56
N SER A 104 -9.90 -8.22 -12.94
CA SER A 104 -9.89 -6.76 -12.81
C SER A 104 -9.78 -6.31 -11.35
N ALA A 105 -10.53 -6.94 -10.44
CA ALA A 105 -10.44 -6.65 -9.01
C ALA A 105 -9.07 -7.03 -8.41
N GLU A 106 -8.48 -8.16 -8.83
CA GLU A 106 -7.13 -8.57 -8.42
C GLU A 106 -6.07 -7.55 -8.90
N LEU A 107 -6.18 -7.08 -10.15
CA LEU A 107 -5.32 -6.04 -10.71
C LEU A 107 -5.44 -4.73 -9.92
N GLN A 108 -6.66 -4.25 -9.66
CA GLN A 108 -6.90 -3.02 -8.89
C GLN A 108 -6.31 -3.09 -7.49
N ASN A 109 -6.45 -4.23 -6.80
CA ASN A 109 -5.81 -4.45 -5.50
C ASN A 109 -4.28 -4.38 -5.59
N GLY A 110 -3.68 -4.89 -6.68
CA GLY A 110 -2.24 -4.79 -6.93
C GLY A 110 -1.77 -3.36 -7.20
N MET A 111 -2.56 -2.56 -7.90
CA MET A 111 -2.24 -1.17 -8.25
C MET A 111 -2.05 -0.26 -7.03
N VAL A 112 -2.69 -0.57 -5.89
CA VAL A 112 -2.46 0.16 -4.62
C VAL A 112 -0.99 0.11 -4.19
N SER A 113 -0.27 -0.99 -4.49
CA SER A 113 1.16 -1.06 -4.21
C SER A 113 2.00 -0.18 -5.14
N VAL A 114 1.59 -0.07 -6.41
CA VAL A 114 2.25 0.79 -7.40
C VAL A 114 2.04 2.25 -7.04
N GLU A 115 0.82 2.62 -6.66
CA GLU A 115 0.48 3.97 -6.17
C GLU A 115 1.39 4.40 -5.02
N ARG A 116 1.64 3.51 -4.03
CA ARG A 116 2.58 3.80 -2.93
C ARG A 116 4.01 4.02 -3.40
N ILE A 117 4.48 3.26 -4.39
CA ILE A 117 5.84 3.44 -4.93
C ILE A 117 5.94 4.80 -5.61
N VAL A 118 4.94 5.17 -6.41
CA VAL A 118 4.89 6.49 -7.07
C VAL A 118 4.88 7.61 -6.04
N GLN A 119 4.10 7.50 -4.97
CA GLN A 119 4.12 8.47 -3.87
C GLN A 119 5.51 8.68 -3.28
N TYR A 120 6.32 7.61 -3.15
CA TYR A 120 7.71 7.75 -2.68
C TYR A 120 8.64 8.44 -3.68
N THR A 121 8.34 8.37 -4.99
CA THR A 121 9.11 9.08 -6.01
C THR A 121 8.80 10.57 -6.09
N GLU A 122 7.67 10.99 -5.53
CA GLU A 122 7.20 12.38 -5.53
C GLU A 122 7.51 13.11 -4.21
N LEU A 123 8.23 12.48 -3.29
CA LEU A 123 8.67 13.12 -2.05
C LEU A 123 9.66 14.26 -2.33
N GLU A 124 9.62 15.28 -1.48
CA GLU A 124 10.58 16.38 -1.53
C GLU A 124 12.00 15.85 -1.34
N SER A 125 12.89 16.19 -2.28
CA SER A 125 14.29 15.78 -2.24
C SER A 125 15.03 16.58 -1.17
N GLU A 126 15.79 15.90 -0.32
CA GLU A 126 16.75 16.56 0.59
C GLU A 126 17.90 17.24 -0.18
N HIS A 127 18.17 16.80 -1.41
CA HIS A 127 19.20 17.35 -2.27
C HIS A 127 18.64 18.50 -3.11
N ASP A 128 19.24 19.69 -2.97
CA ASP A 128 18.98 20.83 -3.84
C ASP A 128 19.81 20.68 -5.13
N ASP A 129 19.17 20.20 -6.19
CA ASP A 129 19.78 20.01 -7.52
C ASP A 129 20.39 21.31 -8.10
N ASN A 130 20.04 22.48 -7.57
CA ASN A 130 20.56 23.76 -8.04
C ASN A 130 21.90 24.15 -7.38
N LEU A 131 22.33 23.45 -6.32
CA LEU A 131 23.59 23.71 -5.62
C LEU A 131 24.74 22.89 -6.23
N SER A 132 25.13 23.24 -7.45
CA SER A 132 26.42 22.81 -8.03
C SER A 132 27.57 23.61 -7.43
N LEU A 133 27.87 23.37 -6.16
CA LEU A 133 29.11 23.84 -5.53
C LEU A 133 30.12 22.70 -5.52
N GLU A 134 30.86 22.55 -6.62
CA GLU A 134 32.03 21.67 -6.62
C GLU A 134 33.09 22.23 -5.67
N ALA A 135 33.28 21.55 -4.54
CA ALA A 135 34.40 21.83 -3.67
C ALA A 135 35.72 21.54 -4.42
N PRO A 136 36.79 22.33 -4.20
CA PRO A 136 38.10 22.05 -4.77
C PRO A 136 38.58 20.64 -4.43
N LYS A 137 39.36 20.00 -5.33
CA LYS A 137 39.90 18.64 -5.10
C LYS A 137 40.73 18.50 -3.80
N ALA A 138 41.29 19.61 -3.31
CA ALA A 138 42.07 19.66 -2.07
C ALA A 138 41.22 19.95 -0.82
N TRP A 139 39.89 20.02 -0.94
CA TRP A 139 38.99 20.21 0.18
C TRP A 139 38.73 18.88 0.92
N PRO A 140 38.68 18.90 2.26
CA PRO A 140 39.06 20.00 3.17
C PRO A 140 40.58 20.02 3.43
N THR A 141 41.20 21.22 3.43
CA THR A 141 42.66 21.37 3.59
C THR A 141 43.11 21.50 5.05
N GLU A 142 42.43 22.34 5.84
CA GLU A 142 42.83 22.64 7.23
C GLU A 142 41.82 22.19 8.28
N GLY A 143 40.59 21.81 7.87
CA GLY A 143 39.54 21.35 8.79
C GLY A 143 39.04 22.40 9.78
N HIS A 144 39.25 23.69 9.49
CA HIS A 144 38.71 24.80 10.26
C HIS A 144 37.18 24.86 10.14
N ILE A 145 36.45 24.92 11.25
CA ILE A 145 34.98 24.95 11.26
C ILE A 145 34.51 26.21 11.98
N THR A 146 33.79 27.07 11.26
CA THR A 146 33.15 28.24 11.85
C THR A 146 31.64 28.14 11.68
N ILE A 147 30.92 28.14 12.80
CA ILE A 147 29.46 28.17 12.87
C ILE A 147 29.07 29.57 13.34
N LYS A 148 28.15 30.23 12.63
CA LYS A 148 27.70 31.59 12.98
C LYS A 148 26.18 31.64 13.02
N ASN A 149 25.65 32.07 14.16
CA ASN A 149 24.22 32.31 14.38
C ASN A 149 23.35 31.15 13.90
N MET A 150 23.76 29.91 14.19
CA MET A 150 23.06 28.72 13.74
C MET A 150 21.79 28.52 14.56
N TYR A 151 20.72 28.17 13.85
CA TYR A 151 19.45 27.73 14.42
C TYR A 151 19.11 26.36 13.84
N MET A 152 18.61 25.46 14.68
CA MET A 152 18.20 24.12 14.25
C MET A 152 16.87 23.76 14.88
N LYS A 153 15.96 23.24 14.07
CA LYS A 153 14.68 22.65 14.45
C LYS A 153 14.55 21.29 13.73
N TYR A 154 13.81 20.35 14.30
CA TYR A 154 13.58 19.03 13.70
C TYR A 154 12.37 19.02 12.77
N ASP A 155 11.29 19.68 13.20
CA ASP A 155 10.06 19.84 12.43
C ASP A 155 9.91 21.30 11.99
N ASP A 156 9.24 21.53 10.88
CA ASP A 156 9.07 22.88 10.38
C ASP A 156 8.21 23.78 11.28
N ASP A 157 7.22 23.18 11.93
CA ASP A 157 6.35 23.86 12.89
C ASP A 157 6.89 23.80 14.34
N GLY A 158 8.04 23.16 14.55
CA GLY A 158 8.63 22.95 15.86
C GLY A 158 9.42 24.16 16.38
N ASP A 159 9.58 24.20 17.70
CA ASP A 159 10.49 25.16 18.33
C ASP A 159 11.95 24.86 17.97
N TYR A 160 12.75 25.92 17.83
CA TYR A 160 14.19 25.78 17.67
C TYR A 160 14.82 25.11 18.89
N VAL A 161 15.55 24.02 18.66
CA VAL A 161 16.29 23.28 19.71
C VAL A 161 17.66 23.92 19.92
N LEU A 162 18.34 24.30 18.84
CA LEU A 162 19.54 25.14 18.91
C LEU A 162 19.18 26.56 18.50
N LYS A 163 19.52 27.53 19.34
CA LYS A 163 19.20 28.94 19.15
C LYS A 163 20.48 29.78 19.21
N ASN A 164 20.75 30.51 18.13
CA ASN A 164 21.85 31.46 18.03
C ASN A 164 23.23 30.90 18.41
N VAL A 165 23.56 29.71 17.90
CA VAL A 165 24.83 29.05 18.23
C VAL A 165 25.94 29.58 17.33
N SER A 166 27.02 30.08 17.93
CA SER A 166 28.22 30.56 17.23
C SER A 166 29.47 29.93 17.83
N LEU A 167 30.27 29.27 16.99
CA LEU A 167 31.46 28.50 17.39
C LEU A 167 32.56 28.69 16.35
N ASP A 168 33.81 28.66 16.79
CA ASP A 168 34.99 28.71 15.93
C ASP A 168 35.98 27.63 16.41
N ILE A 169 36.19 26.60 15.60
CA ILE A 169 36.99 25.43 15.93
C ILE A 169 38.23 25.43 15.04
N LYS A 170 39.41 25.54 15.67
CA LYS A 170 40.68 25.68 14.97
C LYS A 170 41.14 24.35 14.37
N PRO A 171 41.99 24.40 13.31
CA PRO A 171 42.64 23.21 12.80
C PRO A 171 43.35 22.41 13.89
N LYS A 172 43.10 21.10 13.93
CA LYS A 172 43.73 20.14 14.88
C LYS A 172 43.40 20.41 16.36
N GLU A 173 42.34 21.15 16.66
CA GLU A 173 41.78 21.30 18.00
C GLU A 173 40.89 20.08 18.33
N LYS A 174 40.94 19.60 19.59
CA LYS A 174 40.18 18.44 20.08
C LYS A 174 39.29 18.84 21.23
#